data_AF-A0A9N9N6Q6-F1
#
_entry.id   AF-A0A9N9N6Q6-F1
#
_cell.length_a   1.000
_cell.length_b   1.000
_cell.length_c   1.000
_cell.angle_alpha   90.00
_cell.angle_beta   90.00
_cell.angle_gamma   90.00
#
_symmetry.space_group_name_H-M   'P 1'
#
loop_
_entity.id
_entity.type
_entity.pdbx_description
1 polymer ?
#
loop_
_entity_poly.entity_id
_entity_poly.type
_entity_poly.pdbx_seq_one_letter_code
_entity_poly.pdbx_strand_id
1 'polypeptide(L)' 'NYDIMKYGREKYAIYKKKFDTALELYEREINNDNFVNNFDKLITPILKEFDDCESVLQSHKQQAT' A
#
# COMPACT_ATOMS: atom_id res chain seq x y z
N ASN A 1 6.24 18.82 -11.03
CA ASN A 1 7.18 17.67 -10.98
C ASN A 1 7.68 17.34 -9.58
N TYR A 2 8.20 18.28 -8.77
CA TYR A 2 8.59 17.99 -7.38
C TYR A 2 7.41 17.55 -6.49
N ASP A 3 6.26 18.21 -6.63
CA ASP A 3 5.07 17.93 -5.81
C ASP A 3 4.44 16.55 -6.05
N ILE A 4 4.49 16.04 -7.28
CA ILE A 4 3.91 14.73 -7.62
C ILE A 4 4.79 13.58 -7.09
N MET A 5 6.11 13.73 -7.18
CA MET A 5 7.06 12.78 -6.58
C MET A 5 7.03 12.78 -5.06
N LYS A 6 6.82 13.97 -4.45
CA LYS A 6 6.60 14.10 -3.00
C LYS A 6 5.28 13.43 -2.60
N TYR A 7 4.20 13.70 -3.32
CA TYR A 7 2.90 13.08 -3.13
C TYR A 7 2.96 11.55 -3.23
N GLY A 8 3.60 11.00 -4.27
CA GLY A 8 3.76 9.55 -4.43
C GLY A 8 4.53 8.90 -3.28
N ARG A 9 5.59 9.55 -2.78
CA ARG A 9 6.38 9.04 -1.64
C ARG A 9 5.65 9.13 -0.30
N GLU A 10 4.96 10.24 -0.03
CA GLU A 10 4.17 10.41 1.19
C GLU A 10 3.00 9.43 1.23
N LYS A 11 2.31 9.28 0.10
CA LYS A 11 1.23 8.32 -0.07
C LYS A 11 1.74 6.88 0.14
N TYR A 12 2.87 6.52 -0.47
CA TYR A 12 3.52 5.23 -0.25
C TYR A 12 3.82 4.96 1.23
N ALA A 13 4.38 5.94 1.95
CA ALA A 13 4.69 5.79 3.38
C ALA A 13 3.42 5.55 4.23
N ILE A 14 2.31 6.22 3.91
CA ILE A 14 1.03 6.02 4.59
C ILE A 14 0.51 4.60 4.37
N TYR A 15 0.50 4.12 3.12
CA TYR A 15 0.00 2.78 2.82
C TYR A 15 0.94 1.68 3.29
N LYS A 16 2.26 1.93 3.33
CA LYS A 16 3.20 1.07 4.02
C LYS A 16 2.87 0.88 5.49
N LYS A 17 2.62 1.96 6.22
CA LYS A 17 2.22 1.85 7.62
C LYS A 17 0.92 1.06 7.79
N LYS A 18 -0.08 1.29 6.93
CA LYS A 18 -1.35 0.55 6.95
C LYS A 18 -1.16 -0.94 6.67
N PHE A 19 -0.30 -1.28 5.69
CA PHE A 19 0.03 -2.65 5.34
C PHE A 19 0.74 -3.36 6.49
N ASP A 20 1.75 -2.73 7.08
CA ASP A 20 2.48 -3.28 8.22
C ASP A 20 1.54 -3.54 9.41
N THR A 21 0.66 -2.60 9.76
CA THR A 21 -0.36 -2.79 10.81
C THR A 21 -1.36 -3.90 10.46
N ALA A 22 -1.75 -4.02 9.20
CA ALA A 22 -2.65 -5.09 8.77
C ALA A 22 -1.98 -6.47 8.90
N LEU A 23 -0.70 -6.60 8.57
CA LEU A 23 0.07 -7.83 8.79
C LEU A 23 0.18 -8.18 10.27
N GLU A 24 0.48 -7.20 11.15
CA GLU A 24 0.51 -7.42 12.60
C GLU A 24 -0.83 -7.95 13.12
N LEU A 25 -1.96 -7.41 12.61
CA LEU A 25 -3.30 -7.90 12.96
C LEU A 25 -3.54 -9.32 12.45
N TYR A 26 -3.08 -9.65 11.24
CA TYR A 26 -3.18 -11.00 10.71
C TYR A 26 -2.40 -12.02 11.52
N GLU A 27 -1.16 -11.71 11.88
CA GLU A 27 -0.34 -12.59 12.72
C GLU A 27 -0.99 -12.82 14.08
N ARG A 28 -1.58 -11.78 14.67
CA ARG A 28 -2.30 -11.88 15.94
C ARG A 28 -3.58 -12.70 15.84
N GLU A 29 -4.34 -12.54 14.76
CA GLU A 29 -5.66 -13.15 14.57
C GLU A 29 -5.62 -14.37 13.64
N ILE A 30 -4.45 -14.98 13.44
CA ILE A 30 -4.27 -16.09 12.48
C ILE A 30 -5.13 -17.32 12.80
N ASN A 31 -5.52 -17.49 14.07
CA ASN A 31 -6.40 -18.57 14.54
C ASN A 31 -7.89 -18.17 14.56
N ASN A 32 -8.24 -16.98 14.07
CA ASN A 32 -9.60 -16.48 13.96
C ASN A 32 -10.05 -16.58 12.50
N ASP A 33 -10.70 -17.69 12.16
CA ASP A 33 -11.13 -18.00 10.78
C ASP A 33 -11.96 -16.88 10.14
N ASN A 34 -12.82 -16.21 10.92
CA ASN A 34 -13.63 -15.11 10.41
C ASN A 34 -12.76 -13.89 10.05
N PHE A 35 -11.72 -13.61 10.84
CA PHE A 35 -10.77 -12.56 10.52
C PHE A 35 -9.95 -12.92 9.27
N VAL A 36 -9.35 -14.12 9.25
CA VAL A 36 -8.51 -14.60 8.14
C VAL A 36 -9.29 -14.59 6.82
N ASN A 37 -10.53 -15.09 6.81
CA ASN A 37 -11.39 -15.12 5.62
C ASN A 37 -11.79 -13.73 5.11
N ASN A 38 -11.71 -12.70 5.95
CA ASN A 38 -12.02 -11.32 5.56
C ASN A 38 -10.76 -10.45 5.41
N PHE A 39 -9.57 -10.96 5.74
CA PHE A 39 -8.33 -10.21 5.68
C PHE A 39 -8.01 -9.70 4.27
N ASP A 40 -8.35 -10.50 3.27
CA ASP A 40 -8.12 -10.18 1.86
C ASP A 40 -8.87 -8.90 1.45
N LYS A 41 -10.08 -8.67 1.98
CA LYS A 41 -10.86 -7.44 1.75
C LYS A 41 -10.21 -6.21 2.40
N LEU A 42 -9.44 -6.42 3.47
CA LEU A 42 -8.72 -5.37 4.19
C LEU A 42 -7.41 -5.00 3.47
N ILE A 43 -6.70 -5.99 2.91
CA ILE A 43 -5.41 -5.79 2.22
C ILE A 43 -5.55 -5.36 0.76
N THR A 44 -6.51 -5.89 0.01
CA THR A 44 -6.72 -5.57 -1.41
C THR A 44 -6.69 -4.07 -1.73
N PRO A 45 -7.44 -3.19 -1.02
CA PRO A 45 -7.39 -1.76 -1.32
C PRO A 45 -6.02 -1.13 -1.01
N ILE A 46 -5.27 -1.67 -0.04
CA ILE A 46 -3.93 -1.17 0.30
C ILE A 46 -2.92 -1.54 -0.80
N LEU A 47 -3.00 -2.77 -1.33
CA LEU A 47 -2.15 -3.21 -2.44
C LEU A 47 -2.37 -2.38 -3.70
N LYS A 48 -3.63 -2.11 -4.05
CA LYS A 48 -3.96 -1.24 -5.19
C LYS A 48 -3.32 0.14 -5.07
N GLU A 49 -3.30 0.71 -3.87
CA GLU A 49 -2.71 2.02 -3.63
C GLU A 49 -1.18 2.01 -3.74
N PHE A 50 -0.53 0.86 -3.49
CA PHE A 50 0.90 0.70 -3.81
C PHE A 50 1.15 0.69 -5.31
N ASP A 51 0.36 -0.06 -6.08
CA ASP A 51 0.48 -0.10 -7.54
C ASP A 51 0.31 1.30 -8.14
N ASP A 52 -0.65 2.08 -7.62
CA ASP A 52 -0.86 3.48 -8.02
C ASP A 52 0.35 4.37 -7.66
N CYS A 53 0.92 4.20 -6.45
CA CYS A 53 2.11 4.94 -6.06
C CYS A 53 3.32 4.59 -6.96
N GLU A 54 3.50 3.32 -7.28
CA GLU A 54 4.57 2.85 -8.15
C GLU A 54 4.39 3.39 -9.57
N SER A 55 3.18 3.37 -10.12
CA SER A 55 2.85 3.94 -11.42
C SER A 55 3.20 5.43 -11.52
N VAL A 56 2.88 6.22 -10.48
CA VAL A 56 3.24 7.65 -10.41
C VAL A 56 4.77 7.85 -10.37
N LEU A 57 5.49 7.01 -9.64
CA LEU A 57 6.95 7.10 -9.56
C LEU A 57 7.62 6.66 -10.88
N GLN A 58 7.11 5.62 -11.54
CA GLN A 58 7.65 5.08 -12.80
C GLN A 58 7.38 6.00 -13.99
N SER A 59 6.16 6.55 -14.12
CA SER A 59 5.82 7.51 -15.18
C SER A 59 6.70 8.76 -15.14
N HIS A 60 7.07 9.21 -13.93
CA HIS A 60 8.04 10.30 -13.79
C HIS A 60 9.46 9.93 -14.21
N LYS A 61 9.88 8.68 -13.99
CA LYS A 61 11.20 8.19 -14.40
C LYS A 61 11.35 8.19 -15.93
N GLN A 62 10.26 7.90 -16.65
CA GLN A 62 10.21 7.92 -18.12
C GLN A 62 10.18 9.33 -18.72
N GLN A 63 9.57 10.31 -18.03
CA GLN A 63 9.54 11.71 -18.48
C GLN A 63 10.86 12.47 -18.26
N ALA A 64 11.78 11.92 -17.45
CA ALA A 64 13.08 12.50 -17.18
C ALA A 64 14.20 12.02 -18.13
N THR A 65 13.85 11.21 -19.14
CA THR A 65 14.75 10.72 -20.21
C THR A 65 14.45 11.47 -21.51
#